data_AF-A0A920V674-F1
#
_entry.id   AF-A0A920V674-F1
#
_cell.length_a   1.000
_cell.length_b   1.000
_cell.length_c   1.000
_cell.angle_alpha   90.00
_cell.angle_beta   90.00
_cell.angle_gamma   90.00
#
_symmetry.space_group_name_H-M   'P 1'
#
loop_
_entity.id
_entity.type
_entity.pdbx_description
1 polymer ?
#
loop_
_entity_poly.entity_id
_entity_poly.type
_entity_poly.pdbx_seq_one_letter_code
_entity_poly.pdbx_strand_id
1 'polypeptide(L)' 'MKIGFLSYRSNPFSGGQGIYVKHLSHALVNLGHEVDVISGPPYPELDNSVNLIKVPSLNLFEFGKITNV' A
#
# COMPACT_ATOMS: atom_id res chain seq x y z
N MET A 1 -4.03 0.21 -19.43
CA MET A 1 -5.25 0.72 -18.76
C MET A 1 -4.82 1.44 -17.48
N LYS A 2 -5.64 2.35 -16.94
CA LYS A 2 -5.40 2.96 -15.62
C LYS A 2 -6.12 2.15 -14.55
N ILE A 3 -5.41 1.72 -13.52
CA ILE A 3 -5.91 0.84 -12.47
C ILE A 3 -5.70 1.51 -11.11
N GLY A 4 -6.79 1.77 -10.40
CA GLY A 4 -6.77 2.16 -8.99
C GLY A 4 -6.90 0.93 -8.09
N PHE A 5 -5.88 0.65 -7.29
CA PHE A 5 -5.79 -0.53 -6.45
C PHE A 5 -5.94 -0.12 -4.97
N LEU A 6 -7.11 -0.44 -4.40
CA LEU A 6 -7.46 -0.09 -3.02
C LEU A 6 -6.91 -1.13 -2.04
N SER A 7 -6.21 -0.67 -1.00
CA SER A 7 -5.76 -1.52 0.11
C SER A 7 -6.09 -0.89 1.46
N TYR A 8 -6.46 -1.73 2.42
CA TYR A 8 -6.69 -1.33 3.80
C TYR A 8 -5.59 -1.87 4.69
N ARG A 9 -4.65 -1.00 5.07
CA ARG A 9 -3.50 -1.28 5.97
C ARG A 9 -2.63 -2.44 5.48
N SER A 10 -1.40 -2.12 5.07
CA SER A 10 -0.57 -3.04 4.30
C SER A 10 0.71 -3.45 5.05
N ASN A 11 0.59 -3.88 6.31
CA ASN A 11 1.75 -4.26 7.13
C ASN A 11 2.53 -5.42 6.47
N PRO A 12 3.83 -5.24 6.14
CA PRO A 12 4.61 -6.27 5.45
C PRO A 12 4.87 -7.52 6.30
N PHE A 13 4.82 -7.43 7.64
CA PHE A 13 5.21 -8.53 8.54
C PHE A 13 4.05 -9.37 9.07
N SER A 14 2.80 -8.97 8.81
CA SER A 14 1.62 -9.69 9.33
C SER A 14 1.07 -10.76 8.38
N GLY A 15 1.79 -11.08 7.29
CA GLY A 15 1.30 -11.98 6.23
C GLY A 15 0.02 -11.48 5.54
N GLY A 16 -0.31 -10.20 5.70
CA GLY A 16 -1.60 -9.63 5.30
C GLY A 16 -1.62 -9.06 3.88
N GLN A 17 -2.48 -8.06 3.66
CA GLN A 17 -2.73 -7.46 2.35
C GLN A 17 -1.47 -6.89 1.67
N GLY A 18 -0.45 -6.46 2.43
CA GLY A 18 0.70 -5.75 1.86
C GLY A 18 1.51 -6.55 0.85
N ILE A 19 1.70 -7.85 1.07
CA ILE A 19 2.48 -8.69 0.14
C ILE A 19 1.75 -8.88 -1.20
N TYR A 20 0.42 -9.04 -1.15
CA TYR A 20 -0.41 -9.15 -2.35
C TYR A 20 -0.44 -7.86 -3.14
N VAL A 21 -0.59 -6.72 -2.45
CA VAL A 21 -0.57 -5.40 -3.08
C VAL A 21 0.78 -5.17 -3.78
N LYS A 22 1.90 -5.50 -3.14
CA LYS A 22 3.24 -5.39 -3.73
C LYS A 22 3.37 -6.21 -5.01
N HIS A 23 3.08 -7.51 -4.96
CA HIS A 23 3.34 -8.39 -6.10
C HIS A 23 2.32 -8.21 -7.24
N LEU A 24 1.04 -8.00 -6.91
CA LEU A 24 0.02 -7.86 -7.94
C LEU A 24 0.11 -6.50 -8.64
N SER A 25 0.38 -5.41 -7.91
CA SER A 25 0.60 -4.10 -8.56
C SER A 25 1.82 -4.13 -9.49
N HIS A 26 2.93 -4.74 -9.08
CA HIS A 26 4.11 -4.93 -9.92
C HIS A 26 3.79 -5.79 -11.16
N ALA A 27 3.07 -6.91 -11.00
CA ALA A 27 2.66 -7.73 -12.15
C ALA A 27 1.79 -6.96 -13.16
N LEU A 28 0.87 -6.12 -12.68
CA LEU A 28 0.02 -5.28 -13.53
C LEU A 28 0.84 -4.21 -14.28
N VAL A 29 1.83 -3.60 -13.63
CA VAL A 29 2.77 -2.68 -14.31
C VAL A 29 3.57 -3.40 -15.39
N ASN A 30 4.07 -4.61 -15.12
CA ASN A 30 4.81 -5.41 -16.11
C ASN A 30 3.96 -5.80 -17.32
N LEU A 31 2.63 -5.81 -17.19
CA LEU A 31 1.69 -5.99 -18.29
C LEU A 31 1.39 -4.68 -19.06
N GLY A 32 2.06 -3.57 -18.72
CA GLY A 32 1.90 -2.28 -19.38
C GLY A 32 0.72 -1.46 -18.86
N HIS A 33 0.27 -1.70 -17.62
CA HIS A 33 -0.77 -0.88 -17.00
C HIS A 33 -0.18 0.24 -16.14
N GLU A 34 -0.91 1.35 -16.06
CA GLU A 34 -0.64 2.43 -15.12
C GLU A 34 -1.38 2.11 -13.82
N VAL A 35 -0.65 1.98 -12.71
CA VAL A 35 -1.20 1.50 -11.44
C VAL A 35 -0.94 2.50 -10.32
N ASP A 36 -2.04 2.95 -9.72
CA ASP A 36 -2.03 3.72 -8.47
C ASP A 36 -2.52 2.83 -7.32
N VAL A 37 -1.75 2.71 -6.25
CA VAL A 37 -2.17 2.06 -5.01
C VAL A 37 -2.65 3.13 -4.03
N ILE A 38 -3.87 3.00 -3.55
CA ILE A 38 -4.46 3.91 -2.55
C ILE A 38 -4.54 3.14 -1.24
N SER A 39 -3.77 3.56 -0.23
CA SER A 39 -3.68 2.85 1.04
C SER A 39 -3.42 3.77 2.23
N GLY A 40 -3.88 3.34 3.41
CA GLY A 40 -3.58 3.98 4.69
C GLY A 40 -2.41 3.32 5.43
N PRO A 41 -1.89 3.96 6.51
CA PRO A 41 -0.80 3.39 7.29
C PRO A 41 -1.20 2.07 7.97
N PRO A 42 -0.27 1.13 8.18
CA PRO A 42 1.08 1.09 7.61
C PRO A 42 1.01 0.93 6.09
N TYR A 43 1.76 1.77 5.39
CA TYR A 43 1.75 1.81 3.93
C TYR A 43 2.47 0.59 3.35
N PRO A 44 2.05 0.11 2.16
CA PRO A 44 2.72 -1.00 1.50
C PRO A 44 4.09 -0.58 1.00
N GLU A 45 5.01 -1.54 0.97
CA GLU A 45 6.20 -1.43 0.13
C GLU A 45 5.83 -1.76 -1.30
N LEU A 46 6.10 -0.86 -2.23
CA LEU A 46 5.77 -1.01 -3.63
C LEU A 46 7.02 -0.90 -4.49
N ASP A 47 6.91 -1.39 -5.72
CA ASP A 47 7.90 -1.08 -6.76
C ASP A 47 7.87 0.41 -7.11
N ASN A 48 9.01 1.00 -7.49
CA ASN A 48 9.10 2.42 -7.85
C ASN A 48 8.21 2.80 -9.04
N SER A 49 7.82 1.83 -9.86
CA SER A 49 6.92 2.01 -10.99
C SER A 49 5.44 2.08 -10.60
N VAL A 50 5.10 1.83 -9.33
CA VAL A 50 3.74 1.93 -8.79
C VAL A 50 3.63 3.17 -7.93
N ASN A 51 2.67 4.04 -8.24
CA ASN A 51 2.44 5.24 -7.44
C ASN A 51 1.62 4.91 -6.18
N LEU A 52 2.06 5.40 -5.02
CA LEU A 52 1.35 5.26 -3.76
C LEU A 52 0.62 6.56 -3.40
N ILE A 53 -0.71 6.52 -3.46
CA ILE A 53 -1.59 7.56 -2.92
C ILE A 53 -1.85 7.26 -1.44
N LYS A 54 -1.21 8.05 -0.57
CA LYS A 54 -1.32 7.89 0.87
C LYS A 54 -2.63 8.46 1.40
N VAL A 55 -3.43 7.62 2.03
CA VAL A 55 -4.64 8.03 2.75
C VAL A 55 -4.28 8.20 4.23
N PRO A 56 -4.37 9.42 4.80
CA PRO A 56 -4.10 9.62 6.23
C PRO A 56 -5.11 8.82 7.08
N SER A 57 -4.66 8.30 8.22
CA SER A 57 -5.50 7.57 9.16
C SER A 57 -5.10 7.90 10.59
N LEU A 58 -6.10 7.93 11.48
CA LEU A 58 -5.91 8.12 12.93
C LEU A 58 -5.14 6.98 13.59
N ASN A 59 -5.07 5.81 12.93
CA ASN A 59 -4.23 4.70 13.36
C ASN A 59 -4.48 4.23 14.82
N LEU A 60 -5.73 4.31 15.27
CA LEU A 60 -6.16 4.20 16.69
C LEU A 60 -5.78 2.90 17.41
N PHE A 61 -5.49 1.83 16.66
CA PHE A 61 -5.22 0.50 17.18
C PHE A 61 -3.79 0.02 16.88
N GLU A 62 -2.91 0.92 16.42
CA GLU A 62 -1.49 0.60 16.30
C GLU A 62 -0.80 0.81 17.65
N PHE A 63 -0.46 -0.29 18.32
CA PHE A 63 0.30 -0.26 19.55
C PHE A 63 1.79 -0.11 19.22
N GLY A 64 2.44 0.99 19.64
CA GLY A 64 3.90 1.07 19.68
C GLY A 64 4.61 2.13 18.83
N LYS A 65 3.94 3.13 18.25
CA LYS A 65 4.61 4.38 17.82
C LYS A 65 3.83 5.61 18.25
N ILE A 66 4.07 6.04 19.49
CA ILE A 66 3.90 7.45 19.86
C ILE A 66 5.05 8.19 19.17
N THR A 67 4.83 8.63 17.94
CA THR A 67 5.67 9.70 17.36
C THR A 67 4.93 11.00 17.60
N ASN A 68 5.53 11.83 18.46
CA ASN A 68 5.06 13.15 18.88
C ASN A 68 4.47 13.93 17.69
N VAL A 69 3.22 14.34 17.85
CA VAL A 69 2.66 15.49 17.15
C VAL A 69 3.24 16.76 17.77
#